data_AF-A0AAP4AC62-F1
#
_entry.id   AF-A0AAP4AC62-F1
#
_cell.length_a   1.000
_cell.length_b   1.000
_cell.length_c   1.000
_cell.angle_alpha   90.00
_cell.angle_beta   90.00
_cell.angle_gamma   90.00
#
_symmetry.space_group_name_H-M   'P 1'
#
loop_
_entity.id
_entity.type
_entity.pdbx_description
1 polymer ?
#
loop_
_entity_poly.entity_id
_entity_poly.type
_entity_poly.pdbx_seq_one_letter_code
_entity_poly.pdbx_strand_id
1 'polypeptide(L)'
;MNVLSEKAKKFTEAFEHCMKNEPLALRNAMGMNRQQFKSMQREQKKMEEAMKKLTPVQFKLIDMLIRQERRKVDQEVTERTIALNSCVNAAITETVDWTCDEIDKFWKVVNEMIPGDIQARSEMQKMNEKERVEMEAKVREFIIEALEADKGVREIKEELKFKFPKLSSAQRTNAVKEIKEEWMEQKGAERIAKIISGEEDKEIEKEPVKKEVVVSEKVEKTKVAEEKIEAGMESIALPTISEQIASRLLNFKKEREAIYKTILEYENFISAKREELEVVKEKEKNVEKAIELLSSAGI
;
A
#
# COMPACT_ATOMS: atom_id res chain seq x y z
N MET A 1 10.87 26.67 -6.74
CA MET A 1 10.25 25.40 -6.32
C MET A 1 11.04 24.81 -5.16
N ASN A 2 10.61 24.94 -3.90
CA ASN A 2 11.40 24.44 -2.75
C ASN A 2 10.56 24.04 -1.51
N VAL A 3 9.28 23.71 -1.65
CA VAL A 3 8.43 23.37 -0.48
C VAL A 3 8.61 21.91 -0.04
N LEU A 4 9.03 21.02 -0.95
CA LEU A 4 9.33 19.60 -0.61
C LEU A 4 10.63 19.42 0.17
N SER A 5 11.57 20.39 0.15
CA SER A 5 12.86 20.27 0.81
C SER A 5 12.78 20.36 2.33
N GLU A 6 11.81 21.10 2.88
CA GLU A 6 11.78 21.41 4.30
C GLU A 6 11.05 20.33 5.12
N LYS A 7 9.94 19.80 4.59
CA LYS A 7 9.28 18.62 5.15
C LYS A 7 10.16 17.37 5.06
N ALA A 8 10.86 17.18 3.94
CA ALA A 8 11.82 16.08 3.80
C ALA A 8 12.97 16.22 4.79
N LYS A 9 13.55 17.42 4.96
CA LYS A 9 14.59 17.66 5.99
C LYS A 9 14.10 17.36 7.40
N LYS A 10 12.93 17.89 7.78
CA LYS A 10 12.34 17.62 9.10
C LYS A 10 12.07 16.13 9.32
N PHE A 11 11.64 15.40 8.29
CA PHE A 11 11.47 13.95 8.35
C PHE A 11 12.81 13.24 8.52
N THR A 12 13.84 13.59 7.74
CA THR A 12 15.17 12.99 7.85
C THR A 12 15.79 13.24 9.22
N GLU A 13 15.67 14.47 9.75
CA GLU A 13 16.14 14.84 11.08
C GLU A 13 15.40 14.06 12.19
N ALA A 14 14.08 13.94 12.09
CA ALA A 14 13.28 13.14 13.02
C ALA A 14 13.62 11.65 12.94
N PHE A 15 13.83 11.12 11.72
CA PHE A 15 14.20 9.73 11.50
C PHE A 15 15.59 9.42 12.05
N GLU A 16 16.58 10.28 11.81
CA GLU A 16 17.93 10.16 12.37
C GLU A 16 17.93 10.27 13.90
N HIS A 17 17.10 11.16 14.46
CA HIS A 17 16.90 11.26 15.90
C HIS A 17 16.31 9.97 16.48
N CYS A 18 15.25 9.43 15.90
CA CYS A 18 14.64 8.17 16.34
C CYS A 18 15.60 6.97 16.17
N MET A 19 16.40 6.94 15.11
CA MET A 19 17.43 5.92 14.90
C MET A 19 18.49 5.91 16.01
N LYS A 20 18.88 7.09 16.51
CA LYS A 20 19.91 7.25 17.55
C LYS A 20 19.36 7.09 18.96
N ASN A 21 18.21 7.69 19.23
CA ASN A 21 17.70 7.88 20.59
C ASN A 21 16.54 6.93 20.94
N GLU A 22 15.79 6.44 19.94
CA GLU A 22 14.58 5.62 20.15
C GLU A 22 14.48 4.40 19.20
N PRO A 23 15.53 3.55 19.12
CA PRO A 23 15.59 2.46 18.13
C PRO A 23 14.46 1.42 18.30
N LEU A 24 13.96 1.21 19.52
CA LEU A 24 12.83 0.32 19.77
C LEU A 24 11.50 0.87 19.24
N ALA A 25 11.26 2.17 19.36
CA ALA A 25 10.07 2.82 18.83
C ALA A 25 10.08 2.76 17.30
N LEU A 26 11.23 3.06 16.69
CA LEU A 26 11.41 2.99 15.24
C LEU A 26 11.26 1.57 14.70
N ARG A 27 11.81 0.55 15.38
CA ARG A 27 11.62 -0.86 15.02
C ARG A 27 10.13 -1.23 14.96
N ASN A 28 9.38 -0.83 15.99
CA ASN A 28 7.96 -1.13 16.09
C ASN A 28 7.16 -0.37 15.02
N ALA A 29 7.47 0.92 14.78
CA ALA A 29 6.83 1.73 13.75
C ALA A 29 7.05 1.17 12.33
N MET A 30 8.19 0.53 12.08
CA MET A 30 8.51 -0.12 10.81
C MET A 30 8.03 -1.58 10.72
N GLY A 31 7.41 -2.13 11.76
CA GLY A 31 6.95 -3.53 11.78
C GLY A 31 8.06 -4.57 11.61
N MET A 32 9.32 -4.22 11.90
CA MET A 32 10.47 -5.08 11.66
C MET A 32 10.75 -6.00 12.86
N ASN A 33 11.13 -7.25 12.59
CA ASN A 33 11.61 -8.13 13.65
C ASN A 33 13.02 -7.73 14.13
N ARG A 34 13.44 -8.25 15.30
CA ARG A 34 14.73 -7.87 15.93
C ARG A 34 15.95 -8.14 15.04
N GLN A 35 15.92 -9.20 14.23
CA GLN A 35 17.03 -9.54 13.33
C GLN A 35 17.08 -8.61 12.12
N GLN A 36 15.93 -8.36 11.47
CA GLN A 36 15.79 -7.40 10.36
C GLN A 36 16.25 -6.00 10.79
N PHE A 37 15.80 -5.55 11.96
CA PHE A 37 16.16 -4.23 12.47
C PHE A 37 17.67 -4.10 12.78
N LYS A 38 18.28 -5.13 13.37
CA LYS A 38 19.75 -5.17 13.56
C LYS A 38 20.50 -5.22 12.23
N SER A 39 19.97 -5.91 11.22
CA SER A 39 20.56 -5.94 9.87
C SER A 39 20.54 -4.56 9.23
N MET A 40 19.38 -3.90 9.26
CA MET A 40 19.18 -2.55 8.76
C MET A 40 20.14 -1.54 9.43
N GLN A 41 20.28 -1.59 10.76
CA GLN A 41 21.24 -0.72 11.47
C GLN A 41 22.69 -0.96 11.05
N ARG A 42 23.07 -2.23 10.79
CA ARG A 42 24.42 -2.57 10.31
C ARG A 42 24.64 -2.11 8.89
N GLU A 43 23.66 -2.27 8.02
CA GLU A 43 23.71 -1.79 6.64
C GLU A 43 23.79 -0.27 6.58
N GLN A 44 23.00 0.43 7.39
CA GLN A 44 23.05 1.88 7.48
C GLN A 44 24.43 2.39 7.94
N LYS A 45 25.04 1.77 8.96
CA LYS A 45 26.41 2.11 9.36
C LYS A 45 27.43 1.87 8.25
N LYS A 46 27.33 0.74 7.54
CA LYS A 46 28.18 0.46 6.38
C LYS A 46 27.98 1.50 5.28
N MET A 47 26.75 1.91 5.05
CA MET A 47 26.40 2.92 4.05
C MET A 47 26.94 4.30 4.44
N GLU A 48 26.79 4.71 5.70
CA GLU A 48 27.38 5.96 6.22
C GLU A 48 28.91 5.97 6.12
N GLU A 49 29.57 4.86 6.45
CA GLU A 49 31.02 4.72 6.32
C GLU A 49 31.47 4.73 4.85
N ALA A 50 30.69 4.12 3.96
CA ALA A 50 30.93 4.17 2.52
C ALA A 50 30.74 5.59 1.97
N MET A 51 29.68 6.29 2.40
CA MET A 51 29.40 7.67 1.99
C MET A 51 30.50 8.64 2.39
N LYS A 52 31.11 8.47 3.57
CA LYS A 52 32.28 9.26 4.03
C LYS A 52 33.52 9.08 3.14
N LYS A 53 33.61 7.98 2.40
CA LYS A 53 34.73 7.65 1.51
C LYS A 53 34.49 8.04 0.06
N LEU A 54 33.30 8.54 -0.28
CA LEU A 54 32.97 8.95 -1.64
C LEU A 54 33.65 10.28 -1.98
N THR A 55 34.21 10.35 -3.18
CA THR A 55 34.67 11.60 -3.77
C THR A 55 33.46 12.48 -4.17
N PRO A 56 33.63 13.81 -4.28
CA PRO A 56 32.56 14.71 -4.70
C PRO A 56 31.91 14.32 -6.05
N VAL A 57 32.68 13.75 -6.98
CA VAL A 57 32.18 13.28 -8.28
C VAL A 57 31.30 12.04 -8.12
N GLN A 58 31.72 11.08 -7.30
CA GLN A 58 30.91 9.89 -7.01
C GLN A 58 29.62 10.25 -6.27
N PHE A 59 29.68 11.23 -5.37
CA PHE A 59 28.49 11.73 -4.68
C PHE A 59 27.47 12.34 -5.65
N LYS A 60 27.93 13.15 -6.63
CA LYS A 60 27.07 13.70 -7.69
C LYS A 60 26.44 12.61 -8.56
N LEU A 61 27.18 11.56 -8.91
CA LEU A 61 26.65 10.43 -9.68
C LEU A 61 25.56 9.69 -8.92
N ILE A 62 25.78 9.40 -7.63
CA ILE A 62 24.79 8.72 -6.78
C ILE A 62 23.54 9.58 -6.61
N ASP A 63 23.66 10.88 -6.35
CA ASP A 63 22.51 11.80 -6.27
C ASP A 63 21.72 11.83 -7.59
N MET A 64 22.40 11.82 -8.73
CA MET A 64 21.76 11.76 -10.04
C MET A 64 20.96 10.47 -10.24
N LEU A 65 21.53 9.32 -9.86
CA LEU A 65 20.87 8.01 -9.92
C LEU A 65 19.65 7.96 -8.99
N ILE A 66 19.77 8.45 -7.75
CA ILE A 66 18.65 8.52 -6.79
C ILE A 66 17.52 9.38 -7.36
N ARG A 67 17.83 10.54 -7.95
CA ARG A 67 16.82 11.41 -8.57
C ARG A 67 16.15 10.75 -9.77
N GLN A 68 16.91 10.01 -10.58
CA GLN A 68 16.35 9.28 -11.71
C GLN A 68 15.42 8.17 -11.26
N GLU A 69 15.81 7.40 -10.25
CA GLU A 69 14.99 6.32 -9.72
C GLU A 69 13.72 6.85 -9.05
N ARG A 70 13.83 7.96 -8.29
CA ARG A 70 12.66 8.65 -7.74
C ARG A 70 11.68 9.08 -8.84
N ARG A 71 12.17 9.63 -9.95
CA ARG A 71 11.30 10.01 -11.08
C ARG A 71 10.59 8.81 -11.69
N LYS A 72 11.25 7.66 -11.81
CA LYS A 72 10.60 6.43 -12.31
C LYS A 72 9.49 5.98 -11.36
N VAL A 73 9.75 5.97 -10.05
CA VAL A 73 8.74 5.60 -9.05
C VAL A 73 7.56 6.57 -9.09
N ASP A 74 7.81 7.88 -9.14
CA ASP A 74 6.74 8.89 -9.23
C ASP A 74 5.90 8.70 -10.50
N GLN A 75 6.55 8.37 -11.63
CA GLN A 75 5.87 8.07 -12.89
C GLN A 75 5.04 6.80 -12.80
N GLU A 76 5.59 5.70 -12.28
CA GLU A 76 4.89 4.43 -12.12
C GLU A 76 3.66 4.58 -11.21
N VAL A 77 3.80 5.31 -10.09
CA VAL A 77 2.67 5.63 -9.20
C VAL A 77 1.59 6.42 -9.94
N THR A 78 1.99 7.39 -10.76
CA THR A 78 1.05 8.20 -11.55
C THR A 78 0.32 7.35 -12.57
N GLU A 79 1.04 6.53 -13.35
CA GLU A 79 0.47 5.63 -14.34
C GLU A 79 -0.49 4.61 -13.71
N ARG A 80 -0.08 3.99 -12.59
CA ARG A 80 -0.95 3.09 -11.83
C ARG A 80 -2.21 3.80 -11.31
N THR A 81 -2.10 5.05 -10.86
CA THR A 81 -3.25 5.82 -10.37
C THR A 81 -4.23 6.10 -11.51
N ILE A 82 -3.74 6.52 -12.67
CA ILE A 82 -4.58 6.76 -13.86
C ILE A 82 -5.27 5.46 -14.30
N ALA A 83 -4.51 4.36 -14.38
CA ALA A 83 -5.03 3.05 -14.75
C ALA A 83 -6.10 2.57 -13.75
N LEU A 84 -5.85 2.69 -12.45
CA LEU A 84 -6.80 2.32 -11.40
C LEU A 84 -8.11 3.11 -11.54
N ASN A 85 -8.03 4.44 -11.68
CA ASN A 85 -9.22 5.28 -11.83
C ASN A 85 -10.02 4.90 -13.08
N SER A 86 -9.33 4.61 -14.19
CA SER A 86 -9.97 4.18 -15.44
C SER A 86 -10.67 2.83 -15.28
N CYS A 87 -10.01 1.85 -14.64
CA CYS A 87 -10.60 0.54 -14.37
C CYS A 87 -11.78 0.62 -13.41
N VAL A 88 -11.72 1.48 -12.38
CA VAL A 88 -12.85 1.71 -11.46
C VAL A 88 -14.05 2.29 -12.20
N ASN A 89 -13.84 3.27 -13.08
CA ASN A 89 -14.91 3.84 -13.90
C ASN A 89 -15.56 2.80 -14.81
N ALA A 90 -14.74 1.98 -15.47
CA ALA A 90 -15.23 0.89 -16.30
C ALA A 90 -16.04 -0.13 -15.49
N ALA A 91 -15.52 -0.57 -14.34
CA ALA A 91 -16.20 -1.54 -13.48
C ALA A 91 -17.54 -1.00 -12.94
N ILE A 92 -17.59 0.27 -12.51
CA ILE A 92 -18.83 0.91 -12.05
C ILE A 92 -19.86 0.97 -13.17
N THR A 93 -19.44 1.33 -14.39
CA THR A 93 -20.31 1.37 -15.57
C THR A 93 -20.83 -0.02 -15.92
N GLU A 94 -19.96 -1.04 -15.91
CA GLU A 94 -20.34 -2.41 -16.28
C GLU A 94 -21.22 -3.12 -15.24
N THR A 95 -21.01 -2.86 -13.94
CA THR A 95 -21.64 -3.64 -12.87
C THR A 95 -22.82 -2.93 -12.20
N VAL A 96 -22.80 -1.60 -12.16
CA VAL A 96 -23.82 -0.79 -11.48
C VAL A 96 -24.57 0.10 -12.46
N ASP A 97 -24.12 0.20 -13.72
CA ASP A 97 -24.72 1.01 -14.80
C ASP A 97 -24.90 2.49 -14.42
N TRP A 98 -23.93 3.05 -13.69
CA TRP A 98 -23.95 4.47 -13.34
C TRP A 98 -23.63 5.35 -14.54
N THR A 99 -24.33 6.47 -14.62
CA THR A 99 -24.06 7.54 -15.57
C THR A 99 -22.74 8.26 -15.23
N CYS A 100 -22.17 8.97 -16.21
CA CYS A 100 -20.98 9.80 -15.99
C CYS A 100 -21.18 10.82 -14.86
N ASP A 101 -22.37 11.43 -14.74
CA ASP A 101 -22.68 12.39 -13.68
C ASP A 101 -22.67 11.75 -12.28
N GLU A 102 -23.07 10.48 -12.16
CA GLU A 102 -23.03 9.73 -10.90
C GLU A 102 -21.60 9.32 -10.54
N ILE A 103 -20.80 8.94 -11.54
CA ILE A 103 -19.37 8.65 -11.39
C ILE A 103 -18.61 9.92 -10.95
N ASP A 104 -18.94 11.08 -11.51
CA ASP A 104 -18.32 12.36 -11.12
C ASP A 104 -18.68 12.75 -9.67
N LYS A 105 -19.94 12.55 -9.27
CA LYS A 105 -20.37 12.74 -7.87
C LYS A 105 -19.63 11.79 -6.93
N PHE A 106 -19.45 10.53 -7.32
CA PHE A 106 -18.68 9.56 -6.56
C PHE A 106 -17.22 10.02 -6.37
N TRP A 107 -16.54 10.42 -7.45
CA TRP A 107 -15.16 10.91 -7.37
C TRP A 107 -15.03 12.20 -6.57
N LYS A 108 -16.03 13.08 -6.60
CA LYS A 108 -16.06 14.26 -5.73
C LYS A 108 -16.02 13.85 -4.25
N VAL A 109 -16.85 12.89 -3.85
CA VAL A 109 -16.87 12.36 -2.48
C VAL A 109 -15.53 11.70 -2.13
N VAL A 110 -14.97 10.88 -3.03
CA VAL A 110 -13.66 10.23 -2.83
C VAL A 110 -12.55 11.27 -2.62
N ASN A 111 -12.48 12.29 -3.47
CA ASN A 111 -11.47 13.34 -3.40
C ASN A 111 -11.58 14.20 -2.14
N GLU A 112 -12.78 14.40 -1.61
CA GLU A 112 -13.00 15.08 -0.32
C GLU A 112 -12.52 14.22 0.86
N MET A 113 -12.60 12.89 0.77
CA MET A 113 -12.18 11.97 1.84
C MET A 113 -10.67 11.74 1.90
N ILE A 114 -9.97 11.72 0.76
CA ILE A 114 -8.55 11.35 0.66
C ILE A 114 -7.64 12.20 1.58
N PRO A 115 -7.71 13.55 1.59
CA PRO A 115 -6.82 14.35 2.44
C PRO A 115 -6.99 14.06 3.93
N GLY A 116 -8.24 13.88 4.37
CA GLY A 116 -8.55 13.53 5.76
C GLY A 116 -8.03 12.13 6.13
N ASP A 117 -8.11 11.17 5.22
CA ASP A 117 -7.56 9.82 5.42
C ASP A 117 -6.03 9.83 5.50
N ILE A 118 -5.36 10.60 4.63
CA ILE A 118 -3.90 10.78 4.68
C ILE A 118 -3.47 11.39 6.02
N GLN A 119 -4.17 12.42 6.49
CA GLN A 119 -3.87 13.05 7.77
C GLN A 119 -4.07 12.08 8.94
N ALA A 120 -5.22 11.40 9.00
CA ALA A 120 -5.52 10.42 10.04
C ALA A 120 -4.48 9.28 10.06
N ARG A 121 -4.08 8.75 8.90
CA ARG A 121 -3.01 7.73 8.83
C ARG A 121 -1.68 8.24 9.37
N SER A 122 -1.32 9.48 9.06
CA SER A 122 -0.08 10.09 9.60
C SER A 122 -0.16 10.27 11.12
N GLU A 123 -1.32 10.60 11.68
CA GLU A 123 -1.53 10.68 13.12
C GLU A 123 -1.52 9.31 13.80
N MET A 124 -2.12 8.30 13.17
CA MET A 124 -2.10 6.90 13.62
C MET A 124 -0.69 6.32 13.63
N GLN A 125 0.15 6.64 12.65
CA GLN A 125 1.56 6.21 12.63
C GLN A 125 2.39 6.75 13.80
N LYS A 126 1.94 7.82 14.46
CA LYS A 126 2.60 8.37 15.64
C LYS A 126 2.20 7.64 16.93
N MET A 127 1.12 6.85 16.90
CA MET A 127 0.68 6.06 18.05
C MET A 127 1.49 4.79 18.17
N ASN A 128 1.68 4.34 19.41
CA ASN A 128 2.22 3.01 19.64
C ASN A 128 1.13 1.93 19.48
N GLU A 129 1.54 0.68 19.35
CA GLU A 129 0.62 -0.44 19.11
C GLU A 129 -0.44 -0.59 20.21
N LYS A 130 -0.09 -0.32 21.48
CA LYS A 130 -1.03 -0.41 22.59
C LYS A 130 -2.11 0.66 22.51
N GLU A 131 -1.72 1.90 22.24
CA GLU A 131 -2.65 3.01 22.06
C GLU A 131 -3.62 2.77 20.90
N ARG A 132 -3.12 2.14 19.84
CA ARG A 132 -3.94 1.78 18.68
C ARG A 132 -4.96 0.71 19.02
N VAL A 133 -4.53 -0.39 19.65
CA VAL A 133 -5.43 -1.48 20.08
C VAL A 133 -6.47 -0.98 21.08
N GLU A 134 -6.08 -0.14 22.04
CA GLU A 134 -7.01 0.48 22.99
C GLU A 134 -8.03 1.38 22.30
N MET A 135 -7.61 2.14 21.28
CA MET A 135 -8.54 2.95 20.49
C MET A 135 -9.52 2.07 19.73
N GLU A 136 -9.05 1.04 19.03
CA GLU A 136 -9.88 0.12 18.26
C GLU A 136 -10.91 -0.57 19.17
N ALA A 137 -10.51 -0.99 20.38
CA ALA A 137 -11.42 -1.56 21.38
C ALA A 137 -12.51 -0.56 21.83
N LYS A 138 -12.13 0.69 22.16
CA LYS A 138 -13.08 1.74 22.57
C LYS A 138 -14.05 2.11 21.45
N VAL A 139 -13.58 2.11 20.20
CA VAL A 139 -14.42 2.37 19.02
C VAL A 139 -15.44 1.24 18.85
N ARG A 140 -15.01 -0.01 19.01
CA ARG A 140 -15.89 -1.17 18.91
C ARG A 140 -16.96 -1.18 20.01
N GLU A 141 -16.55 -0.99 21.26
CA GLU A 141 -17.45 -0.88 22.41
C GLU A 141 -18.50 0.21 22.19
N PHE A 142 -18.06 1.42 21.81
CA PHE A 142 -18.98 2.52 21.53
C PHE A 142 -19.99 2.21 20.41
N ILE A 143 -19.57 1.54 19.33
CA ILE A 143 -20.47 1.19 18.23
C ILE A 143 -21.49 0.14 18.69
N ILE A 144 -21.07 -0.86 19.46
CA ILE A 144 -21.98 -1.89 20.00
C ILE A 144 -23.02 -1.26 20.93
N GLU A 145 -22.60 -0.43 21.89
CA GLU A 145 -23.52 0.30 22.78
C GLU A 145 -24.52 1.16 21.99
N ALA A 146 -24.05 1.83 20.94
CA ALA A 146 -24.91 2.65 20.10
C ALA A 146 -25.91 1.82 19.29
N LEU A 147 -25.53 0.62 18.82
CA LEU A 147 -26.42 -0.32 18.14
C LEU A 147 -27.44 -0.94 19.09
N GLU A 148 -27.06 -1.22 20.34
CA GLU A 148 -27.97 -1.67 21.39
C GLU A 148 -29.00 -0.61 21.78
N ALA A 149 -28.62 0.67 21.71
CA ALA A 149 -29.50 1.81 21.90
C ALA A 149 -30.33 2.17 20.64
N ASP A 150 -30.37 1.30 19.62
CA ASP A 150 -31.10 1.48 18.35
C ASP A 150 -30.74 2.78 17.59
N LYS A 151 -29.51 3.30 17.76
CA LYS A 151 -29.06 4.50 17.04
C LYS A 151 -28.89 4.25 15.54
N GLY A 152 -29.22 5.26 14.75
CA GLY A 152 -29.06 5.21 13.30
C GLY A 152 -27.58 5.25 12.87
N VAL A 153 -27.23 4.56 11.78
CA VAL A 153 -25.85 4.52 11.24
C VAL A 153 -25.24 5.92 11.02
N ARG A 154 -26.07 6.89 10.60
CA ARG A 154 -25.62 8.27 10.39
C ARG A 154 -25.24 8.95 11.70
N GLU A 155 -26.05 8.77 12.74
CA GLU A 155 -25.83 9.32 14.07
C GLU A 155 -24.56 8.74 14.71
N ILE A 156 -24.37 7.42 14.60
CA ILE A 156 -23.14 6.75 15.08
C ILE A 156 -21.90 7.33 14.41
N LYS A 157 -21.92 7.57 13.09
CA LYS A 157 -20.79 8.15 12.36
C LYS A 157 -20.48 9.59 12.78
N GLU A 158 -21.50 10.40 13.07
CA GLU A 158 -21.33 11.77 13.55
C GLU A 158 -20.75 11.80 14.97
N GLU A 159 -21.22 10.93 15.86
CA GLU A 159 -20.66 10.80 17.22
C GLU A 159 -19.23 10.27 17.20
N LEU A 160 -18.92 9.28 16.35
CA LEU A 160 -17.55 8.81 16.15
C LEU A 160 -16.62 9.93 15.66
N LYS A 161 -17.12 10.85 14.83
CA LYS A 161 -16.33 11.98 14.36
C LYS A 161 -15.90 12.88 15.52
N PHE A 162 -16.76 13.07 16.52
CA PHE A 162 -16.47 13.90 17.69
C PHE A 162 -15.62 13.17 18.73
N LYS A 163 -15.97 11.91 19.06
CA LYS A 163 -15.28 11.13 20.09
C LYS A 163 -13.92 10.60 19.65
N PHE A 164 -13.76 10.30 18.36
CA PHE A 164 -12.53 9.74 17.78
C PHE A 164 -12.07 10.57 16.58
N PRO A 165 -11.63 11.83 16.79
CA PRO A 165 -11.27 12.73 15.70
C PRO A 165 -10.04 12.26 14.91
N LYS A 166 -9.22 11.39 15.50
CA LYS A 166 -8.03 10.80 14.89
C LYS A 166 -8.36 9.73 13.84
N LEU A 167 -9.60 9.23 13.82
CA LEU A 167 -10.09 8.33 12.77
C LEU A 167 -10.54 9.14 11.55
N SER A 168 -10.19 8.65 10.37
CA SER A 168 -10.67 9.19 9.12
C SER A 168 -12.16 8.92 8.89
N SER A 169 -12.75 9.62 7.93
CA SER A 169 -14.13 9.36 7.50
C SER A 169 -14.32 7.91 7.00
N ALA A 170 -13.32 7.38 6.28
CA ALA A 170 -13.33 6.02 5.76
C ALA A 170 -13.22 4.99 6.90
N GLN A 171 -12.30 5.20 7.84
CA GLN A 171 -12.13 4.31 9.00
C GLN A 171 -13.40 4.26 9.86
N ARG A 172 -14.02 5.40 10.15
CA ARG A 172 -15.30 5.45 10.87
C ARG A 172 -16.41 4.70 10.12
N THR A 173 -16.49 4.91 8.80
CA THR A 173 -17.52 4.27 7.98
C THR A 173 -17.35 2.75 7.93
N ASN A 174 -16.12 2.28 7.76
CA ASN A 174 -15.81 0.85 7.70
C ASN A 174 -16.02 0.19 9.06
N ALA A 175 -15.55 0.80 10.15
CA ALA A 175 -15.76 0.29 11.50
C ALA A 175 -17.25 0.09 11.82
N VAL A 176 -18.10 1.09 11.52
CA VAL A 176 -19.55 0.96 11.74
C VAL A 176 -20.16 -0.14 10.87
N LYS A 177 -19.71 -0.29 9.61
CA LYS A 177 -20.21 -1.33 8.72
C LYS A 177 -19.85 -2.72 9.24
N GLU A 178 -18.57 -2.96 9.49
CA GLU A 178 -18.04 -4.26 9.94
C GLU A 178 -18.67 -4.69 11.27
N ILE A 179 -18.69 -3.80 12.27
CA ILE A 179 -19.24 -4.13 13.60
C ILE A 179 -20.76 -4.32 13.54
N LYS A 180 -21.47 -3.59 12.68
CA LYS A 180 -22.91 -3.80 12.51
C LYS A 180 -23.22 -5.14 11.84
N GLU A 181 -22.44 -5.55 10.84
CA GLU A 181 -22.56 -6.87 10.20
C GLU A 181 -22.31 -7.98 11.25
N GLU A 182 -21.22 -7.89 12.03
CA GLU A 182 -20.93 -8.82 13.14
C GLU A 182 -22.07 -8.88 14.17
N TRP A 183 -22.60 -7.74 14.58
CA TRP A 183 -23.66 -7.65 15.58
C TRP A 183 -24.98 -8.26 15.09
N MET A 184 -25.32 -8.06 13.81
CA MET A 184 -26.50 -8.66 13.20
C MET A 184 -26.37 -10.18 13.09
N GLU A 185 -25.19 -10.69 12.75
CA GLU A 185 -24.90 -12.13 12.74
C GLU A 185 -25.02 -12.73 14.14
N GLN A 186 -24.47 -12.06 15.17
CA GLN A 186 -24.58 -12.49 16.57
C GLN A 186 -26.03 -12.49 17.05
N LYS A 187 -26.79 -11.41 16.85
CA LYS A 187 -28.22 -11.37 17.21
C LYS A 187 -29.05 -12.40 16.42
N GLY A 188 -28.70 -12.68 15.17
CA GLY A 188 -29.30 -13.75 14.37
C GLY A 188 -29.05 -15.12 14.97
N ALA A 189 -27.80 -15.41 15.35
CA ALA A 189 -27.41 -16.65 16.01
C ALA A 189 -28.07 -16.81 17.39
N GLU A 190 -28.14 -15.75 18.20
CA GLU A 190 -28.82 -15.74 19.50
C GLU A 190 -30.33 -16.00 19.36
N ARG A 191 -30.98 -15.42 18.34
CA ARG A 191 -32.40 -15.71 18.05
C ARG A 191 -32.60 -17.17 17.68
N ILE A 192 -31.73 -17.73 16.83
CA ILE A 192 -31.78 -19.16 16.46
C ILE A 192 -31.54 -20.04 17.69
N ALA A 193 -30.57 -19.69 18.54
CA ALA A 193 -30.28 -20.42 19.78
C ALA A 193 -31.46 -20.39 20.76
N LYS A 194 -32.13 -19.25 20.94
CA LYS A 194 -33.35 -19.12 21.78
C LYS A 194 -34.53 -19.94 21.25
N ILE A 195 -34.70 -19.99 19.92
CA ILE A 195 -35.72 -20.83 19.29
C ILE A 195 -35.41 -22.32 19.52
N ILE A 196 -34.13 -22.72 19.43
CA ILE A 196 -33.69 -24.10 19.65
C ILE A 196 -33.73 -24.50 21.14
N SER A 197 -33.46 -23.58 22.07
CA SER A 197 -33.46 -23.84 23.51
C SER A 197 -34.85 -23.86 24.14
N GLY A 198 -35.90 -23.51 23.39
CA GLY A 198 -37.28 -23.59 23.85
C GLY A 198 -37.72 -22.49 24.82
N GLU A 199 -36.97 -21.38 24.92
CA GLU A 199 -37.44 -20.18 25.61
C GLU A 199 -38.37 -19.39 24.68
N GLU A 200 -39.65 -19.77 24.66
CA GLU A 200 -40.71 -18.96 24.05
C GLU A 200 -40.95 -17.71 24.91
N ASP A 201 -40.42 -16.57 24.49
CA ASP A 201 -41.03 -15.28 24.86
C ASP A 201 -42.21 -15.01 23.91
N LYS A 202 -43.41 -15.28 24.43
CA LYS A 202 -44.65 -14.75 23.87
C LYS A 202 -44.81 -13.31 24.33
N GLU A 203 -44.52 -12.34 23.43
CA GLU A 203 -45.36 -11.14 23.28
C GLU A 203 -45.19 -10.44 21.91
N ILE A 204 -46.00 -10.83 20.89
CA ILE A 204 -47.03 -10.05 20.12
C ILE A 204 -46.47 -8.76 19.42
N GLU A 205 -46.50 -8.54 18.10
CA GLU A 205 -47.66 -8.15 17.26
C GLU A 205 -47.44 -8.24 15.74
N LYS A 206 -48.59 -8.32 15.05
CA LYS A 206 -48.85 -8.66 13.65
C LYS A 206 -48.51 -7.54 12.65
N GLU A 207 -47.80 -7.92 11.57
CA GLU A 207 -47.99 -7.61 10.13
C GLU A 207 -48.38 -6.17 9.63
N PRO A 208 -47.84 -5.74 8.47
CA PRO A 208 -48.33 -6.31 7.21
C PRO A 208 -47.24 -6.70 6.20
N VAL A 209 -47.32 -7.96 5.79
CA VAL A 209 -46.94 -8.40 4.46
C VAL A 209 -47.86 -7.68 3.46
N LYS A 210 -47.34 -6.67 2.76
CA LYS A 210 -47.99 -6.21 1.52
C LYS A 210 -47.70 -7.23 0.42
N LYS A 211 -48.71 -8.02 0.08
CA LYS A 211 -48.80 -8.81 -1.16
C LYS A 211 -48.92 -7.89 -2.36
N GLU A 212 -48.25 -8.24 -3.46
CA GLU A 212 -48.61 -8.09 -4.89
C GLU A 212 -47.31 -8.33 -5.71
N VAL A 213 -47.16 -9.24 -6.68
CA VAL A 213 -48.04 -10.14 -7.43
C VAL A 213 -47.18 -11.32 -7.93
N VAL A 214 -47.66 -12.55 -7.74
CA VAL A 214 -47.31 -13.70 -8.60
C VAL A 214 -48.36 -13.72 -9.71
N VAL A 215 -47.94 -13.58 -10.97
CA VAL A 215 -48.66 -14.15 -12.12
C VAL A 215 -47.80 -15.25 -12.69
N SER A 216 -48.22 -16.48 -12.43
CA SER A 216 -47.83 -17.67 -13.18
C SER A 216 -48.81 -17.84 -14.36
N GLU A 217 -48.32 -17.95 -15.59
CA GLU A 217 -48.81 -18.92 -16.61
C GLU A 217 -48.13 -18.70 -17.97
N LYS A 218 -47.25 -19.62 -18.39
CA LYS A 218 -47.59 -20.72 -19.31
C LYS A 218 -46.34 -21.48 -19.74
N VAL A 219 -46.42 -22.78 -19.52
CA VAL A 219 -45.56 -23.82 -20.08
C VAL A 219 -45.87 -23.99 -21.56
N GLU A 220 -44.86 -23.96 -22.41
CA GLU A 220 -44.87 -24.75 -23.64
C GLU A 220 -43.61 -25.60 -23.71
N LYS A 221 -43.84 -26.91 -23.76
CA LYS A 221 -42.82 -27.96 -23.82
C LYS A 221 -42.26 -28.03 -25.23
N THR A 222 -40.93 -28.07 -25.34
CA THR A 222 -40.28 -28.91 -26.35
C THR A 222 -39.16 -29.70 -25.69
N LYS A 223 -39.28 -31.02 -25.73
CA LYS A 223 -38.28 -32.00 -25.31
C LYS A 223 -37.20 -32.16 -26.40
N VAL A 224 -36.12 -32.85 -26.01
CA VAL A 224 -34.99 -33.43 -26.78
C VAL A 224 -33.74 -32.53 -26.67
N ALA A 225 -32.55 -32.97 -26.22
CA ALA A 225 -32.00 -34.29 -25.91
C ALA A 225 -31.07 -34.20 -24.69
N GLU A 226 -30.91 -35.34 -24.00
CA GLU A 226 -29.81 -35.59 -23.08
C GLU A 226 -28.48 -35.55 -23.86
N GLU A 227 -27.62 -34.59 -23.54
CA GLU A 227 -26.18 -34.75 -23.74
C GLU A 227 -25.50 -34.69 -22.38
N LYS A 228 -24.97 -35.84 -21.99
CA LYS A 228 -24.01 -35.99 -20.92
C LYS A 228 -22.80 -35.10 -21.24
N ILE A 229 -22.56 -34.09 -20.41
CA ILE A 229 -21.22 -33.55 -20.25
C ILE A 229 -20.75 -34.01 -18.87
N GLU A 230 -20.04 -35.14 -18.90
CA GLU A 230 -19.16 -35.58 -17.82
C GLU A 230 -18.14 -34.47 -17.52
N ALA A 231 -17.99 -34.22 -16.21
CA ALA A 231 -16.75 -33.89 -15.53
C ALA A 231 -15.73 -33.02 -16.28
N GLY A 232 -15.79 -31.72 -16.00
CA GLY A 232 -14.73 -30.77 -16.34
C GLY A 232 -14.78 -29.52 -15.47
N MET A 233 -15.15 -29.63 -14.19
CA MET A 233 -14.83 -28.57 -13.22
C MET A 233 -13.34 -28.68 -12.92
N GLU A 234 -12.49 -28.16 -13.81
CA GLU A 234 -11.20 -27.65 -13.36
C GLU A 234 -11.51 -26.43 -12.49
N SER A 235 -11.60 -26.66 -11.19
CA SER A 235 -11.50 -25.57 -10.23
C SER A 235 -10.13 -24.94 -10.44
N ILE A 236 -10.12 -23.76 -11.07
CA ILE A 236 -8.93 -22.91 -11.07
C ILE A 236 -8.80 -22.45 -9.62
N ALA A 237 -8.07 -23.23 -8.83
CA ALA A 237 -7.70 -22.88 -7.48
C ALA A 237 -6.96 -21.54 -7.55
N LEU A 238 -7.59 -20.48 -7.05
CA LEU A 238 -6.92 -19.20 -6.88
C LEU A 238 -5.66 -19.47 -6.03
N PRO A 239 -4.47 -19.09 -6.51
CA PRO A 239 -3.25 -19.38 -5.78
C PRO A 239 -3.36 -18.76 -4.39
N THR A 240 -3.15 -19.61 -3.39
CA THR A 240 -3.17 -19.22 -1.98
C THR A 240 -2.22 -18.05 -1.75
N ILE A 241 -2.44 -17.29 -0.68
CA ILE A 241 -1.55 -16.18 -0.31
C ILE A 241 -0.09 -16.66 -0.22
N SER A 242 0.14 -17.90 0.23
CA SER A 242 1.45 -18.55 0.25
C SER A 242 2.07 -18.70 -1.15
N GLU A 243 1.30 -19.17 -2.14
CA GLU A 243 1.74 -19.31 -3.54
C GLU A 243 1.97 -17.96 -4.20
N GLN A 244 1.14 -16.96 -3.89
CA GLN A 244 1.34 -15.58 -4.34
C GLN A 244 2.64 -14.98 -3.76
N ILE A 245 2.94 -15.20 -2.48
CA ILE A 245 4.19 -14.77 -1.85
C ILE A 245 5.39 -15.49 -2.47
N ALA A 246 5.30 -16.80 -2.70
CA ALA A 246 6.36 -17.58 -3.31
C ALA A 246 6.68 -17.14 -4.75
N SER A 247 5.64 -16.87 -5.56
CA SER A 247 5.80 -16.35 -6.92
C SER A 247 6.42 -14.94 -6.93
N ARG A 248 6.02 -14.07 -6.01
CA ARG A 248 6.63 -12.73 -5.84
C ARG A 248 8.09 -12.83 -5.43
N LEU A 249 8.43 -13.71 -4.49
CA LEU A 249 9.81 -13.95 -4.08
C LEU A 249 10.67 -14.45 -5.26
N LEU A 250 10.12 -15.31 -6.12
CA LEU A 250 10.80 -15.80 -7.32
C LEU A 250 11.04 -14.68 -8.34
N ASN A 251 10.08 -13.79 -8.52
CA ASN A 251 10.23 -12.62 -9.40
C ASN A 251 11.31 -11.67 -8.88
N PHE A 252 11.33 -11.36 -7.57
CA PHE A 252 12.39 -10.55 -6.98
C PHE A 252 13.77 -11.21 -7.11
N LYS A 253 13.87 -12.55 -7.04
CA LYS A 253 15.14 -13.24 -7.29
C LYS A 253 15.62 -13.07 -8.73
N LYS A 254 14.72 -13.16 -9.72
CA LYS A 254 15.04 -12.95 -11.14
C LYS A 254 15.44 -11.50 -11.43
N GLU A 255 14.71 -10.54 -10.88
CA GLU A 255 15.06 -9.11 -10.98
C GLU A 255 16.43 -8.84 -10.37
N ARG A 256 16.71 -9.40 -9.19
CA ARG A 256 18.03 -9.29 -8.55
C ARG A 256 19.15 -9.88 -9.41
N GLU A 257 18.94 -11.03 -10.04
CA GLU A 257 19.92 -11.63 -10.97
C GLU A 257 20.16 -10.76 -12.20
N ALA A 258 19.11 -10.17 -12.78
CA ALA A 258 19.24 -9.24 -13.90
C ALA A 258 20.03 -7.98 -13.51
N ILE A 259 19.79 -7.45 -12.32
CA ILE A 259 20.54 -6.32 -11.76
C ILE A 259 22.01 -6.70 -11.59
N TYR A 260 22.33 -7.87 -11.02
CA TYR A 260 23.72 -8.32 -10.86
C TYR A 260 24.44 -8.45 -12.20
N LYS A 261 23.77 -9.00 -13.22
CA LYS A 261 24.35 -9.11 -14.57
C LYS A 261 24.67 -7.73 -15.15
N THR A 262 23.76 -6.78 -14.97
CA THR A 262 23.93 -5.40 -15.42
C THR A 262 25.09 -4.70 -14.68
N ILE A 263 25.23 -4.93 -13.37
CA ILE A 263 26.36 -4.41 -12.59
C ILE A 263 27.68 -4.95 -13.15
N LEU A 264 27.77 -6.25 -13.43
CA LEU A 264 28.97 -6.88 -13.98
C LEU A 264 29.34 -6.30 -15.35
N GLU A 265 28.36 -6.04 -16.21
CA GLU A 265 28.56 -5.38 -17.50
C GLU A 265 29.14 -3.97 -17.34
N TYR A 266 28.64 -3.20 -16.37
CA TYR A 266 29.19 -1.87 -16.07
C TYR A 266 30.59 -1.94 -15.46
N GLU A 267 30.89 -2.89 -14.59
CA GLU A 267 32.24 -3.06 -14.02
C GLU A 267 33.27 -3.40 -15.11
N ASN A 268 32.89 -4.24 -16.07
CA ASN A 268 33.72 -4.56 -17.23
C ASN A 268 33.94 -3.32 -18.11
N PHE A 269 32.87 -2.56 -18.40
CA PHE A 269 32.96 -1.31 -19.16
C PHE A 269 33.88 -0.29 -18.48
N ILE A 270 33.74 -0.12 -17.16
CA ILE A 270 34.58 0.79 -16.36
C ILE A 270 36.04 0.35 -16.39
N SER A 271 36.31 -0.96 -16.29
CA SER A 271 37.68 -1.47 -16.36
C SER A 271 38.32 -1.18 -17.71
N ALA A 272 37.61 -1.43 -18.81
CA ALA A 272 38.08 -1.09 -20.16
C ALA A 272 38.38 0.42 -20.31
N LYS A 273 37.50 1.29 -19.79
CA LYS A 273 37.73 2.74 -19.82
C LYS A 273 38.90 3.19 -18.95
N ARG A 274 39.22 2.49 -17.86
CA ARG A 274 40.43 2.76 -17.07
C ARG A 274 41.70 2.41 -17.82
N GLU A 275 41.72 1.30 -18.55
CA GLU A 275 42.87 0.94 -19.38
C GLU A 275 43.09 1.97 -20.50
N GLU A 276 42.02 2.37 -21.20
CA GLU A 276 42.11 3.44 -22.21
C GLU A 276 42.66 4.75 -21.62
N LEU A 277 42.24 5.11 -20.40
CA LEU A 277 42.71 6.31 -19.72
C LEU A 277 44.22 6.24 -19.39
N GLU A 278 44.73 5.09 -18.95
CA GLU A 278 46.17 4.94 -18.69
C GLU A 278 47.00 5.07 -19.97
N VAL A 279 46.51 4.56 -21.10
CA VAL A 279 47.17 4.76 -22.40
C VAL A 279 47.24 6.26 -22.75
N VAL A 280 46.19 7.03 -22.47
CA VAL A 280 46.18 8.47 -22.73
C VAL A 280 47.13 9.21 -21.80
N LYS A 281 47.18 8.87 -20.51
CA LYS A 281 48.14 9.46 -19.55
C LYS A 281 49.59 9.19 -19.94
N GLU A 282 49.90 7.99 -20.42
CA GLU A 282 51.25 7.66 -20.91
C GLU A 282 51.63 8.56 -22.10
N LYS A 283 50.69 8.78 -23.04
CA LYS A 283 50.88 9.70 -24.17
C LYS A 283 51.06 11.14 -23.72
N GLU A 284 50.25 11.61 -22.78
CA GLU A 284 50.36 12.96 -22.21
C GLU A 284 51.74 13.17 -21.58
N LYS A 285 52.20 12.25 -20.74
CA LYS A 285 53.53 12.29 -20.12
C LYS A 285 54.67 12.31 -21.15
N ASN A 286 54.52 11.58 -22.26
CA ASN A 286 55.52 11.59 -23.33
C ASN A 286 55.56 12.93 -24.07
N VAL A 287 54.41 13.58 -24.27
CA VAL A 287 54.34 14.93 -24.84
C VAL A 287 54.93 15.95 -23.88
N GLU A 288 54.61 15.89 -22.58
CA GLU A 288 55.19 16.75 -21.56
C GLU A 288 56.74 16.66 -21.54
N LYS A 289 57.29 15.44 -21.57
CA LYS A 289 58.73 15.23 -21.68
C LYS A 289 59.33 15.82 -22.95
N ALA A 290 58.63 15.71 -24.08
CA ALA A 290 59.10 16.29 -25.33
C ALA A 290 59.13 17.83 -25.27
N ILE A 291 58.10 18.45 -24.66
CA ILE A 291 58.05 19.90 -24.42
C ILE A 291 59.22 20.34 -23.53
N GLU A 292 59.50 19.62 -22.45
CA GLU A 292 60.59 19.92 -21.52
C GLU A 292 61.98 19.81 -22.20
N LEU A 293 62.17 18.79 -23.04
CA LEU A 293 63.39 18.63 -23.85
C LEU A 293 63.58 19.75 -24.88
N LEU A 294 62.52 20.17 -25.57
CA LEU A 294 62.58 21.28 -26.53
C LEU A 294 62.89 22.61 -25.82
N SER A 295 62.24 22.85 -24.68
CA SER A 295 62.45 24.05 -23.86
C SER A 295 63.86 24.14 -23.30
N SER A 296 64.47 23.00 -22.94
CA SER A 296 65.86 22.94 -22.45
C SER A 296 66.91 22.98 -23.57
N ALA A 297 66.55 22.62 -24.80
CA ALA A 297 67.40 22.74 -25.99
C ALA A 297 67.41 24.17 -26.59
N GLY A 298 66.58 25.09 -26.09
CA GLY A 298 66.54 26.49 -26.54
C GLY A 298 65.89 26.70 -27.91
N ILE A 299 64.94 25.83 -28.29
CA ILE A 299 64.07 25.99 -29.47
C ILE A 299 62.70 26.47 -29.01
#